data_AF-A0A016TUW0-F1
#
_entry.id   AF-A0A016TUW0-F1
#
_cell.length_a   1.000
_cell.length_b   1.000
_cell.length_c   1.000
_cell.angle_alpha   90.00
_cell.angle_beta   90.00
_cell.angle_gamma   90.00
#
_symmetry.space_group_name_H-M   'P 1'
#
loop_
_entity.id
_entity.type
_entity.pdbx_description
1 polymer ?
#
loop_
_entity_poly.entity_id
_entity_poly.type
_entity_poly.pdbx_seq_one_letter_code
_entity_poly.pdbx_strand_id
1 'polypeptide(L)'
;MDVPEVELINEFEYQYYGFSPAGFTDSVYNIAVDSWEEAVNEVVSSDSRLEMIANNKKFLSELTGMIFYRKEVKEAFNTFTDRVLKYIFRIPRYVTLPEHEASLDLLLSDDPNLLSTTELNRQVKDLADRIVEVRKVSGVPVRLR
;
A
#
# COMPACT_ATOMS: atom_id res chain seq x y z
N MET A 1 12.62 20.26 5.06
CA MET A 1 12.66 19.72 3.68
C MET A 1 11.22 19.58 3.27
N ASP A 2 10.75 20.47 2.39
CA ASP A 2 9.40 20.37 1.83
C ASP A 2 9.44 19.27 0.77
N VAL A 3 9.09 18.06 1.20
CA VAL A 3 8.81 16.95 0.28
C VAL A 3 7.49 17.30 -0.41
N PRO A 4 7.42 17.31 -1.75
CA PRO A 4 6.19 17.63 -2.47
C PRO A 4 5.06 16.71 -1.98
N GLU A 5 3.95 17.28 -1.50
CA GLU A 5 2.75 16.56 -0.98
C GLU A 5 2.18 15.50 -1.95
N VAL A 6 2.62 15.51 -3.21
CA VAL A 6 2.11 14.66 -4.29
C VAL A 6 2.75 13.27 -4.31
N GLU A 7 3.94 13.07 -3.73
CA GLU A 7 4.66 11.78 -3.83
C GLU A 7 4.38 10.79 -2.67
N LEU A 8 3.77 11.24 -1.57
CA LEU A 8 3.46 10.41 -0.40
C LEU A 8 1.97 9.98 -0.33
N ILE A 9 1.29 9.87 -1.48
CA ILE A 9 -0.13 9.50 -1.49
C ILE A 9 -0.25 8.03 -1.08
N ASN A 10 -0.65 7.82 0.17
CA ASN A 10 -1.01 6.54 0.78
C ASN A 10 0.15 5.58 1.13
N GLU A 11 1.40 6.05 1.26
CA GLU A 11 2.51 5.19 1.71
C GLU A 11 2.30 4.66 3.12
N PHE A 12 1.74 5.48 4.00
CA PHE A 12 1.43 5.10 5.38
C PHE A 12 0.33 4.04 5.44
N GLU A 13 -0.71 4.22 4.63
CA GLU A 13 -1.76 3.23 4.42
C GLU A 13 -1.20 1.94 3.80
N TYR A 14 -0.32 2.04 2.82
CA TYR A 14 0.32 0.86 2.20
C TYR A 14 1.11 0.06 3.23
N GLN A 15 1.92 0.73 4.05
CA GLN A 15 2.69 0.10 5.12
C GLN A 15 1.77 -0.62 6.11
N TYR A 16 0.67 0.01 6.51
CA TYR A 16 -0.25 -0.54 7.49
C TYR A 16 -1.08 -1.71 6.94
N TYR A 17 -1.69 -1.55 5.77
CA TYR A 17 -2.58 -2.57 5.20
C TYR A 17 -1.84 -3.66 4.42
N GLY A 18 -0.59 -3.42 4.01
CA GLY A 18 0.19 -4.33 3.16
C GLY A 18 -0.26 -4.35 1.69
N PHE A 19 -1.18 -3.46 1.30
CA PHE A 19 -1.63 -3.30 -0.08
C PHE A 19 -1.96 -1.83 -0.37
N SER A 20 -1.98 -1.46 -1.65
CA SER A 20 -2.34 -0.10 -2.07
C SER A 20 -3.87 0.07 -2.05
N PRO A 21 -4.42 1.03 -1.29
CA PRO A 21 -5.87 1.32 -1.32
C PRO A 21 -6.40 1.64 -2.72
N ALA A 22 -5.60 2.30 -3.56
CA ALA A 22 -5.96 2.56 -4.95
C ALA A 22 -5.97 1.26 -5.77
N GLY A 23 -4.96 0.40 -5.57
CA GLY A 23 -4.93 -0.93 -6.18
C GLY A 23 -6.13 -1.79 -5.78
N PHE A 24 -6.63 -1.65 -4.55
CA PHE A 24 -7.86 -2.31 -4.12
C PHE A 24 -9.07 -1.84 -4.93
N THR A 25 -9.27 -0.52 -5.07
CA THR A 25 -10.42 0.02 -5.83
C THR A 25 -10.37 -0.35 -7.30
N ASP A 26 -9.17 -0.38 -7.90
CA ASP A 26 -8.97 -0.86 -9.27
C ASP A 26 -9.29 -2.35 -9.41
N SER A 27 -8.91 -3.17 -8.42
CA SER A 27 -9.25 -4.59 -8.42
C SER A 27 -10.76 -4.82 -8.37
N VAL A 28 -11.49 -4.04 -7.57
CA VAL A 28 -12.96 -4.11 -7.51
C VAL A 28 -13.58 -3.72 -8.85
N TYR A 29 -13.06 -2.68 -9.51
CA TYR A 29 -13.52 -2.31 -10.85
C TYR A 29 -13.31 -3.45 -11.86
N ASN A 30 -12.12 -4.05 -11.88
CA ASN A 30 -11.81 -5.15 -12.79
C ASN A 30 -12.70 -6.37 -12.53
N ILE A 31 -12.91 -6.75 -11.26
CA ILE A 31 -13.84 -7.83 -10.90
C ILE A 31 -15.25 -7.54 -11.40
N ALA A 32 -15.70 -6.29 -11.32
CA ALA A 32 -17.03 -5.91 -11.83
C ALA A 32 -17.11 -6.01 -13.36
N VAL A 33 -16.04 -5.67 -14.08
CA VAL A 33 -15.94 -5.85 -15.54
C VAL A 33 -15.97 -7.34 -15.90
N ASP A 34 -15.15 -8.16 -15.24
CA ASP A 34 -15.07 -9.60 -15.50
C ASP A 34 -16.42 -10.28 -15.21
N SER A 35 -17.04 -9.96 -14.06
CA SER A 35 -18.35 -10.50 -13.68
C SER A 35 -19.44 -10.10 -14.68
N TRP A 36 -19.37 -8.88 -15.22
CA TRP A 36 -20.31 -8.43 -16.23
C TRP A 36 -20.09 -9.13 -17.57
N GLU A 37 -18.83 -9.33 -17.97
CA GLU A 37 -18.48 -10.09 -19.17
C GLU A 37 -19.01 -11.52 -19.11
N GLU A 38 -18.84 -12.19 -17.96
CA GLU A 38 -19.39 -13.53 -17.72
C GLU A 38 -20.92 -13.55 -17.86
N ALA A 39 -21.62 -12.60 -17.24
CA ALA A 39 -23.08 -12.51 -17.32
C ALA A 39 -23.58 -12.24 -18.75
N VAL A 40 -22.91 -11.36 -19.51
CA VAL A 40 -23.24 -11.11 -20.92
C VAL A 40 -23.02 -12.36 -21.75
N ASN A 41 -21.90 -13.06 -21.55
CA ASN A 41 -21.60 -14.30 -22.25
C ASN A 41 -22.63 -15.39 -21.98
N GLU A 42 -23.04 -15.58 -20.72
CA GLU A 42 -24.06 -16.55 -20.36
C GLU A 42 -25.38 -16.28 -21.10
N VAL A 43 -25.85 -15.03 -21.09
CA VAL A 43 -27.10 -14.65 -21.77
C VAL A 43 -27.00 -14.88 -23.28
N VAL A 44 -25.92 -14.41 -23.91
CA VAL A 44 -25.75 -14.47 -25.36
C VAL A 44 -25.53 -15.91 -25.84
N SER A 45 -24.85 -16.75 -25.06
CA SER A 45 -24.66 -18.18 -25.39
C SER A 45 -25.89 -19.04 -25.11
N SER A 46 -26.80 -18.60 -24.24
CA SER A 46 -28.01 -19.36 -23.88
C SER A 46 -29.15 -19.26 -24.90
N ASP A 47 -29.15 -18.25 -25.78
CA ASP A 47 -30.20 -18.00 -26.76
C ASP A 47 -29.68 -18.25 -28.18
N SER A 48 -30.21 -19.27 -28.86
CA SER A 48 -29.83 -19.62 -30.23
C SER A 48 -30.09 -18.50 -31.24
N ARG A 49 -30.97 -17.54 -30.93
CA ARG A 49 -31.19 -16.34 -31.77
C ARG A 49 -30.01 -15.36 -31.71
N LEU A 50 -29.17 -15.46 -30.69
CA LEU A 50 -28.01 -14.60 -30.45
C LEU A 50 -26.68 -15.29 -30.79
N GLU A 51 -26.71 -16.48 -31.40
CA GLU A 51 -25.51 -17.25 -31.75
C GLU A 51 -24.55 -16.49 -32.68
N MET A 52 -25.09 -15.66 -33.59
CA MET A 52 -24.28 -14.79 -34.46
C MET A 52 -23.53 -13.70 -33.68
N ILE A 53 -24.11 -13.24 -32.55
CA ILE A 53 -23.52 -12.26 -31.64
C ILE A 53 -22.44 -12.94 -30.79
N ALA A 54 -22.71 -14.13 -30.26
CA ALA A 54 -21.76 -14.93 -29.49
C ALA A 54 -20.45 -15.17 -30.25
N ASN A 55 -20.56 -15.44 -31.55
CA ASN A 55 -19.42 -15.74 -32.42
C ASN A 55 -18.64 -14.50 -32.88
N ASN A 56 -19.16 -13.30 -32.67
CA ASN A 56 -18.50 -12.05 -33.04
C ASN A 56 -17.85 -11.37 -31.83
N LYS A 57 -16.58 -11.72 -31.57
CA LYS A 57 -15.79 -11.19 -30.45
C LYS A 57 -15.75 -9.66 -30.38
N LYS A 58 -15.69 -8.97 -31.53
CA LYS A 58 -15.62 -7.50 -31.56
C LYS A 58 -16.93 -6.89 -31.06
N PHE A 59 -18.05 -7.38 -31.59
CA PHE A 59 -19.37 -6.89 -31.20
C PHE A 59 -19.71 -7.24 -29.75
N LEU A 60 -19.35 -8.45 -29.31
CA LEU A 60 -19.50 -8.87 -27.92
C LEU A 60 -18.71 -7.98 -26.96
N SER A 61 -17.46 -7.63 -27.29
CA SER A 61 -16.66 -6.68 -26.51
C SER A 61 -17.30 -5.28 -26.45
N GLU A 62 -17.83 -4.77 -27.58
CA GLU A 62 -18.55 -3.50 -27.61
C GLU A 62 -19.81 -3.53 -26.74
N LEU A 63 -20.58 -4.62 -26.81
CA LEU A 63 -21.79 -4.84 -26.02
C LEU A 63 -21.48 -4.89 -24.51
N THR A 64 -20.46 -5.65 -24.11
CA THR A 64 -20.00 -5.74 -22.73
C THR A 64 -19.54 -4.38 -22.21
N GLY A 65 -18.79 -3.61 -23.02
CA GLY A 65 -18.29 -2.30 -22.64
C GLY A 65 -19.36 -1.19 -22.55
N MET A 66 -20.51 -1.34 -23.20
CA MET A 66 -21.55 -0.30 -23.27
C MET A 66 -22.00 0.23 -21.90
N ILE A 67 -22.11 -0.65 -20.90
CA ILE A 67 -22.55 -0.25 -19.55
C ILE A 67 -21.52 0.64 -18.86
N PHE A 68 -20.23 0.36 -19.04
CA PHE A 68 -19.13 1.11 -18.40
C PHE A 68 -18.85 2.46 -19.06
N TYR A 69 -19.35 2.70 -20.27
CA TYR A 69 -19.31 4.04 -20.88
C TYR A 69 -20.34 5.01 -20.29
N ARG A 70 -21.37 4.49 -19.62
CA ARG A 70 -22.44 5.30 -19.02
C ARG A 70 -21.89 6.19 -17.91
N LYS A 71 -22.31 7.45 -17.93
CA LYS A 71 -21.86 8.47 -16.98
C LYS A 71 -22.18 8.05 -15.54
N GLU A 72 -23.36 7.49 -15.33
CA GLU A 72 -23.87 7.04 -14.03
C GLU A 72 -22.99 5.93 -13.43
N VAL A 73 -22.55 4.99 -14.26
CA VAL A 73 -21.69 3.88 -13.84
C VAL A 73 -20.29 4.41 -13.48
N LYS A 74 -19.73 5.29 -14.32
CA LYS A 74 -18.46 5.96 -14.02
C LYS A 74 -18.53 6.78 -12.74
N GLU A 75 -19.61 7.54 -12.54
CA GLU A 75 -19.83 8.33 -11.33
C GLU A 75 -20.00 7.44 -10.09
N ALA A 76 -20.66 6.30 -10.23
CA ALA A 76 -20.79 5.32 -9.15
C ALA A 76 -19.42 4.77 -8.72
N PHE A 77 -18.58 4.34 -9.67
CA PHE A 77 -17.22 3.87 -9.37
C PHE A 77 -16.33 4.99 -8.83
N ASN A 78 -16.39 6.20 -9.38
CA ASN A 78 -15.65 7.35 -8.84
C ASN A 78 -16.06 7.67 -7.40
N THR A 79 -17.37 7.64 -7.11
CA THR A 79 -17.91 7.88 -5.76
C THR A 79 -17.49 6.77 -4.80
N PHE A 80 -17.50 5.52 -5.26
CA PHE A 80 -17.00 4.38 -4.50
C PHE A 80 -15.52 4.57 -4.17
N THR A 81 -14.68 4.83 -5.17
CA THR A 81 -13.24 5.05 -5.00
C THR A 81 -12.96 6.20 -4.04
N ASP A 82 -13.61 7.36 -4.21
CA ASP A 82 -13.44 8.50 -3.30
C ASP A 82 -13.79 8.13 -1.86
N ARG A 83 -14.93 7.47 -1.63
CA ARG A 83 -15.38 7.12 -0.28
C ARG A 83 -14.48 6.08 0.38
N VAL A 84 -14.06 5.07 -0.37
CA VAL A 84 -13.17 4.01 0.11
C VAL A 84 -11.83 4.59 0.51
N LEU A 85 -11.23 5.40 -0.36
CA LEU A 85 -9.94 6.04 -0.09
C LEU A 85 -10.01 7.03 1.07
N LYS A 86 -11.12 7.77 1.19
CA LYS A 86 -11.23 8.86 2.18
C LYS A 86 -11.70 8.41 3.56
N TYR A 87 -12.61 7.43 3.64
CA TYR A 87 -13.29 7.09 4.89
C TYR A 87 -13.02 5.68 5.39
N ILE A 88 -12.57 4.77 4.53
CA ILE A 88 -12.30 3.37 4.92
C ILE A 88 -10.80 3.18 5.12
N PHE A 89 -10.02 3.47 4.09
CA PHE A 89 -8.59 3.19 4.13
C PHE A 89 -7.75 4.37 4.60
N ARG A 90 -8.29 5.58 4.71
CA ARG A 90 -7.51 6.72 5.20
C ARG A 90 -7.13 6.52 6.66
N ILE A 91 -5.84 6.55 6.96
CA ILE A 91 -5.39 6.65 8.36
C ILE A 91 -5.37 8.14 8.74
N PRO A 92 -6.11 8.57 9.78
CA PRO A 92 -6.14 9.97 10.16
C PRO A 92 -4.75 10.46 10.58
N ARG A 93 -4.37 11.68 10.16
CA ARG A 93 -3.04 12.26 10.41
C ARG A 93 -2.67 12.42 11.89
N TYR A 94 -3.66 12.40 12.78
CA TYR A 94 -3.46 12.50 14.23
C TYR A 94 -3.34 11.14 14.92
N VAL A 95 -3.44 10.04 14.17
CA VAL A 95 -3.29 8.68 14.70
C VAL A 95 -1.87 8.20 14.45
N THR A 96 -1.20 7.80 15.52
CA THR A 96 0.06 7.05 15.44
C THR A 96 -0.25 5.57 15.40
N LEU A 97 0.37 4.87 14.44
CA LEU A 97 0.23 3.43 14.35
C LEU A 97 1.08 2.73 15.43
N PRO A 98 0.66 1.54 15.90
CA PRO A 98 1.39 0.81 16.95
C PRO A 98 2.87 0.58 16.63
N GLU A 99 3.21 0.31 15.37
CA GLU A 99 4.59 0.13 14.92
C GLU A 99 5.48 1.39 15.07
N HIS A 100 4.88 2.55 15.31
CA HIS A 100 5.56 3.83 15.47
C HIS A 100 5.44 4.41 16.88
N GLU A 101 4.85 3.68 17.83
CA GLU A 101 4.69 4.12 19.22
C GLU A 101 6.04 4.48 19.86
N ALA A 102 7.04 3.58 19.76
CA ALA A 102 8.36 3.84 20.30
C ALA A 102 9.04 5.08 19.66
N SER A 103 8.82 5.31 18.36
CA SER A 103 9.34 6.49 17.68
C SER A 103 8.66 7.77 18.17
N LEU A 104 7.35 7.72 18.44
CA LEU A 104 6.61 8.83 19.02
C LEU A 104 7.10 9.13 20.45
N ASP A 105 7.27 8.11 21.28
CA ASP A 105 7.75 8.26 22.66
C ASP A 105 9.14 8.90 22.70
N LEU A 106 10.04 8.47 21.80
CA LEU A 106 11.37 9.05 21.68
C LEU A 106 11.34 10.51 21.21
N LEU A 107 10.42 10.86 20.29
CA LEU A 107 10.24 12.23 19.80
C LEU A 107 9.68 13.17 20.87
N LEU A 108 8.84 12.66 21.76
CA LEU A 108 8.19 13.44 22.83
C LEU A 108 8.95 13.37 24.17
N SER A 109 10.03 12.59 24.24
CA SER A 109 10.80 12.42 25.47
C SER A 109 11.60 13.67 25.80
N ASP A 110 11.43 14.15 27.03
CA ASP A 110 12.22 15.25 27.62
C ASP A 110 13.52 14.74 28.29
N ASP A 111 13.93 13.48 28.05
CA ASP A 111 15.13 12.93 28.68
C ASP A 111 16.38 13.68 28.17
N PRO A 112 17.12 14.39 29.04
CA PRO A 112 18.33 15.12 28.65
C PRO A 112 19.47 14.19 28.21
N ASN A 113 19.36 12.88 28.47
CA ASN A 113 20.32 11.87 28.03
C ASN A 113 19.95 11.25 26.67
N LEU A 114 18.87 11.68 26.03
CA LEU A 114 18.47 11.17 24.74
C LEU A 114 19.47 11.63 23.68
N LEU A 115 20.25 10.67 23.17
CA LEU A 115 21.30 10.94 22.21
C LEU A 115 20.75 10.91 20.79
N SER A 116 21.25 11.80 19.94
CA SER A 116 21.00 11.68 18.51
C SER A 116 21.58 10.37 17.98
N THR A 117 21.04 9.86 16.88
CA THR A 117 21.55 8.64 16.23
C THR A 117 23.03 8.76 15.86
N THR A 118 23.49 9.95 15.48
CA THR A 118 24.90 10.23 15.21
C THR A 118 25.78 10.05 16.46
N GLU A 119 25.32 10.59 17.59
CA GLU A 119 26.06 10.51 18.85
C GLU A 119 26.06 9.09 19.42
N LEU A 120 24.93 8.39 19.32
CA LEU A 120 24.82 6.98 19.71
C LEU A 120 25.78 6.10 18.87
N ASN A 121 25.83 6.30 17.55
CA ASN A 121 26.74 5.57 16.67
C ASN A 121 28.21 5.86 16.99
N ARG A 122 28.54 7.10 17.37
CA ARG A 122 29.89 7.45 17.84
C ARG A 122 30.25 6.68 19.10
N GLN A 123 29.38 6.67 20.10
CA GLN A 123 29.63 5.96 21.36
C GLN A 123 29.72 4.43 21.16
N VAL A 124 28.89 3.85 20.30
CA VAL A 124 28.97 2.43 19.94
C VAL A 124 30.33 2.11 19.31
N LYS A 125 30.83 2.97 18.41
CA LYS A 125 32.15 2.81 17.79
C LYS A 125 33.27 2.90 18.82
N ASP A 126 33.25 3.91 19.68
CA ASP A 126 34.26 4.09 20.73
C ASP A 126 34.27 2.88 21.70
N LEU A 127 33.10 2.36 22.04
CA LEU A 127 32.98 1.17 22.88
C LEU A 127 33.51 -0.08 22.17
N ALA A 128 33.21 -0.25 20.88
CA ALA A 128 33.72 -1.36 20.08
C ALA A 128 35.26 -1.36 20.00
N ASP A 129 35.86 -0.19 19.77
CA ASP A 129 37.31 -0.02 19.73
C ASP A 129 37.95 -0.37 21.09
N ARG A 130 37.34 0.09 22.20
CA ARG A 130 37.78 -0.26 23.56
C ARG A 130 37.66 -1.75 23.87
N ILE A 131 36.61 -2.42 23.40
CA ILE A 131 36.46 -3.88 23.57
C ILE A 131 37.58 -4.62 22.84
N VAL A 132 37.95 -4.17 21.63
CA VAL A 132 39.07 -4.75 20.88
C VAL A 132 40.38 -4.58 21.62
N GLU A 133 40.64 -3.40 22.19
CA GLU A 133 41.84 -3.16 22.99
C GLU A 133 41.89 -4.03 24.24
N VAL A 134 40.80 -4.09 25.02
CA VAL A 134 40.71 -4.94 26.21
C VAL A 134 40.93 -6.41 25.86
N ARG A 135 40.36 -6.92 24.76
CA ARG A 135 40.54 -8.31 24.30
C ARG A 135 41.97 -8.62 23.86
N LYS A 136 42.66 -7.67 23.22
CA LYS A 136 44.10 -7.79 22.89
C LYS A 136 44.94 -7.90 24.16
N VAL A 137 44.61 -7.13 25.19
CA VAL A 137 45.33 -7.13 26.48
C VAL A 137 45.02 -8.39 27.31
N SER A 138 43.81 -8.95 27.20
CA SER A 138 43.36 -10.12 27.99
C SER A 138 43.56 -11.48 27.29
N GLY A 139 44.11 -11.52 26.07
CA GLY A 139 44.56 -12.76 25.41
C GLY A 139 43.46 -13.72 24.94
N VAL A 140 42.20 -13.28 24.86
CA VAL A 140 41.08 -14.13 24.44
C VAL A 140 40.96 -14.16 22.91
N PRO A 141 41.04 -15.34 22.24
CA PRO A 141 41.07 -15.44 20.78
C PRO A 141 39.70 -15.20 20.13
N VAL A 142 39.69 -14.50 19.00
CA VAL A 142 38.51 -14.19 18.17
C VAL A 142 38.20 -15.36 17.23
N ARG A 143 37.01 -15.98 17.34
CA ARG A 143 36.41 -16.77 16.24
C ARG A 143 35.38 -15.90 15.53
N LEU A 144 35.74 -15.37 14.36
CA LEU A 144 34.78 -14.81 13.41
C LEU A 144 34.07 -15.99 12.72
N ARG A 145 32.74 -16.02 12.78
CA ARG A 145 31.88 -16.75 11.84
C ARG A 145 31.17 -15.71 10.99
#